data_AF-A0ABD5PSX7-F1
#
_entry.id   AF-A0ABD5PSX7-F1
#
_cell.length_a   1.000
_cell.length_b   1.000
_cell.length_c   1.000
_cell.angle_alpha   90.00
_cell.angle_beta   90.00
_cell.angle_gamma   90.00
#
_symmetry.space_group_name_H-M   'P 1'
#
loop_
_entity.id
_entity.type
_entity.pdbx_description
1 polymer ?
#
loop_
_entity_poly.entity_id
_entity_poly.type
_entity_poly.pdbx_seq_one_letter_code
_entity_poly.pdbx_strand_id
1 'polypeptide(L)'
;METRRSILIGTSSLACLSIAGCLGSDESGENDENADAREPYEEAQSLLEENKELLDEFGESDEIPDSFDADDIKRRADLAEEKLDDAETTLSDEDQEYVENARSIAAYQREAAEYGALFVEFGNCFDTVDAYVTAERFEAANDELDECQDLLEQIRDQLEAVESAHSEIDPELIEDDSRLEYEQLDDDLQILGDELDAMERFVDGFQQFMDGAVVVFDAFEQYDNEAYETAETRFRTAEGHFEESEETLALLEADPDTPQQFKSDVIEFHCSAEAFYEASGYFAESATAAANRNWDRADQYAQEGEAALDRCE
;
A
#
# COMPACT_ATOMS: atom_id res chain seq x y z
N MET A 1 9.67 -13.03 -4.44
CA MET A 1 8.92 -11.83 -4.86
C MET A 1 8.05 -12.07 -6.12
N GLU A 2 7.33 -13.20 -6.26
CA GLU A 2 6.43 -13.47 -7.42
C GLU A 2 4.93 -13.51 -7.01
N THR A 3 4.58 -13.06 -5.80
CA THR A 3 3.20 -13.13 -5.26
C THR A 3 2.81 -11.89 -4.43
N ARG A 4 3.02 -10.69 -4.98
CA ARG A 4 2.48 -9.42 -4.44
C ARG A 4 1.15 -9.10 -5.15
N ARG A 5 0.07 -9.89 -4.95
CA ARG A 5 -0.99 -10.00 -5.98
C ARG A 5 -2.43 -10.20 -5.46
N SER A 6 -3.33 -9.34 -5.95
CA SER A 6 -4.78 -9.17 -5.69
C SER A 6 -5.13 -8.29 -4.47
N ILE A 7 -6.03 -7.33 -4.68
CA ILE A 7 -6.67 -6.40 -3.72
C ILE A 7 -6.02 -5.01 -3.74
N LEU A 8 -6.06 -4.33 -4.88
CA LEU A 8 -5.68 -2.91 -4.96
C LEU A 8 -6.77 -2.08 -5.63
N ILE A 9 -7.98 -2.17 -5.06
CA ILE A 9 -9.25 -1.59 -5.51
C ILE A 9 -10.13 -2.69 -6.14
N GLY A 10 -10.85 -3.43 -5.30
CA GLY A 10 -12.02 -4.19 -5.70
C GLY A 10 -13.20 -3.27 -5.99
N THR A 11 -13.06 -2.27 -6.86
CA THR A 11 -14.22 -1.53 -7.37
C THR A 11 -14.93 -2.43 -8.35
N SER A 12 -15.71 -3.34 -7.81
CA SER A 12 -16.63 -4.12 -8.59
C SER A 12 -17.63 -3.13 -9.23
N SER A 13 -17.69 -3.15 -10.55
CA SER A 13 -18.75 -2.69 -11.48
C SER A 13 -19.96 -1.92 -10.90
N LEU A 14 -19.75 -0.66 -10.49
CA LEU A 14 -20.82 0.34 -10.41
C LEU A 14 -21.31 0.73 -11.82
N ALA A 15 -22.07 -0.11 -12.52
CA ALA A 15 -22.80 0.25 -13.73
C ALA A 15 -23.66 1.50 -13.47
N CYS A 16 -23.35 2.54 -14.22
CA CYS A 16 -24.08 3.79 -14.16
C CYS A 16 -25.55 3.59 -14.54
N LEU A 17 -26.42 4.17 -13.70
CA LEU A 17 -27.84 4.41 -13.88
C LEU A 17 -28.26 4.66 -15.35
N SER A 18 -28.71 3.62 -16.03
CA SER A 18 -29.47 3.62 -17.27
C SER A 18 -30.88 4.15 -17.02
N ILE A 19 -30.99 5.42 -16.58
CA ILE A 19 -32.30 6.09 -16.43
C ILE A 19 -33.02 6.22 -17.78
N ALA A 20 -32.31 5.99 -18.89
CA ALA A 20 -32.86 5.86 -20.24
C ALA A 20 -34.09 4.92 -20.34
N GLY A 21 -34.28 3.99 -19.39
CA GLY A 21 -35.39 3.02 -19.42
C GLY A 21 -36.65 3.35 -18.59
N CYS A 22 -36.58 4.22 -17.57
CA CYS A 22 -37.71 4.41 -16.62
C CYS A 22 -38.31 5.82 -16.58
N LEU A 23 -37.65 6.84 -17.14
CA LEU A 23 -38.25 8.17 -17.29
C LEU A 23 -39.15 8.24 -18.54
N GLY A 24 -40.28 7.51 -18.50
CA GLY A 24 -41.50 7.82 -19.24
C GLY A 24 -41.38 8.06 -20.75
N SER A 25 -41.10 7.00 -21.52
CA SER A 25 -41.45 6.97 -22.95
C SER A 25 -42.97 6.83 -23.11
N ASP A 26 -43.70 7.92 -22.87
CA ASP A 26 -45.09 8.03 -23.30
C ASP A 26 -45.08 8.51 -24.76
N GLU A 27 -45.21 7.54 -25.68
CA GLU A 27 -45.32 7.73 -27.13
C GLU A 27 -46.41 8.75 -27.49
N SER A 28 -46.07 10.03 -27.49
CA SER A 28 -46.90 11.08 -28.09
C SER A 28 -46.01 12.16 -28.70
N GLY A 29 -45.81 12.03 -30.01
CA GLY A 29 -44.95 12.91 -30.80
C GLY A 29 -45.40 14.37 -30.81
N GLU A 30 -44.83 15.15 -29.90
CA GLU A 30 -44.66 16.59 -29.99
C GLU A 30 -43.19 16.90 -29.66
N ASN A 31 -42.59 17.86 -30.36
CA ASN A 31 -41.17 18.24 -30.29
C ASN A 31 -40.58 18.13 -28.88
N ASP A 32 -39.64 17.20 -28.70
CA ASP A 32 -38.99 16.91 -27.43
C ASP A 32 -37.90 17.96 -27.16
N GLU A 33 -38.30 19.16 -26.70
CA GLU A 33 -37.38 20.17 -26.17
C GLU A 33 -36.64 19.69 -24.91
N ASN A 34 -36.97 18.50 -24.37
CA ASN A 34 -36.30 17.86 -23.24
C ASN A 34 -35.20 16.86 -23.64
N ALA A 35 -35.04 16.51 -24.92
CA ALA A 35 -33.94 15.65 -25.37
C ALA A 35 -32.57 16.35 -25.21
N ASP A 36 -32.51 17.65 -25.48
CA ASP A 36 -31.29 18.47 -25.28
C ASP A 36 -30.96 18.66 -23.78
N ALA A 37 -31.95 18.52 -22.88
CA ALA A 37 -31.78 18.77 -21.45
C ALA A 37 -31.10 17.63 -20.68
N ARG A 38 -31.03 16.41 -21.27
CA ARG A 38 -30.43 15.21 -20.67
C ARG A 38 -29.04 14.89 -21.20
N GLU A 39 -28.68 15.44 -22.36
CA GLU A 39 -27.37 15.24 -22.99
C GLU A 39 -26.19 15.53 -22.02
N PRO A 40 -26.17 16.63 -21.23
CA PRO A 40 -25.07 16.87 -20.31
C PRO A 40 -24.95 15.80 -19.21
N TYR A 41 -26.08 15.31 -18.68
CA TYR A 41 -26.05 14.25 -17.67
C TYR A 41 -25.52 12.92 -18.24
N GLU A 42 -25.95 12.55 -19.45
CA GLU A 42 -25.44 11.35 -20.14
C GLU A 42 -23.93 11.47 -20.45
N GLU A 43 -23.46 12.66 -20.85
CA GLU A 43 -22.03 12.93 -21.03
C GLU A 43 -21.24 12.80 -19.71
N ALA A 44 -21.79 13.30 -18.61
CA ALA A 44 -21.17 13.16 -17.28
C ALA A 44 -21.04 11.68 -16.89
N GLN A 45 -22.11 10.90 -17.03
CA GLN A 45 -22.10 9.46 -16.74
C GLN A 45 -21.08 8.71 -17.59
N SER A 46 -20.97 9.03 -18.89
CA SER A 46 -19.98 8.41 -19.77
C SER A 46 -18.54 8.66 -19.29
N LEU A 47 -18.24 9.86 -18.79
CA LEU A 47 -16.91 10.19 -18.26
C LEU A 47 -16.60 9.45 -16.96
N LEU A 48 -17.60 9.31 -16.08
CA LEU A 48 -17.46 8.55 -14.83
C LEU A 48 -17.32 7.05 -15.09
N GLU A 49 -18.02 6.49 -16.08
CA GLU A 49 -17.86 5.09 -16.48
C GLU A 49 -16.47 4.83 -17.08
N GLU A 50 -15.96 5.74 -17.92
CA GLU A 50 -14.57 5.64 -18.43
C GLU A 50 -13.54 5.65 -17.30
N ASN A 51 -13.73 6.50 -16.28
CA ASN A 51 -12.85 6.53 -15.11
C ASN A 51 -12.88 5.24 -14.31
N LYS A 52 -14.09 4.69 -14.14
CA LYS A 52 -14.28 3.43 -13.45
C LYS A 52 -13.57 2.28 -14.16
N GLU A 53 -13.70 2.15 -15.48
CA GLU A 53 -12.98 1.12 -16.25
C GLU A 53 -11.45 1.18 -16.01
N LEU A 54 -10.88 2.39 -15.88
CA LEU A 54 -9.46 2.58 -15.59
C LEU A 54 -9.08 2.23 -14.15
N LEU A 55 -9.94 2.55 -13.17
CA LEU A 55 -9.75 2.20 -11.76
C LEU A 55 -9.86 0.68 -11.58
N ASP A 56 -10.81 0.05 -12.25
CA ASP A 56 -11.01 -1.40 -12.23
C ASP A 56 -9.81 -2.11 -12.88
N GLU A 57 -9.31 -1.64 -14.02
CA GLU A 57 -8.09 -2.19 -14.65
C GLU A 57 -6.88 -2.09 -13.71
N PHE A 58 -6.76 -0.99 -12.96
CA PHE A 58 -5.70 -0.82 -11.97
C PHE A 58 -5.85 -1.82 -10.81
N GLY A 59 -7.07 -1.98 -10.27
CA GLY A 59 -7.31 -2.85 -9.12
C GLY A 59 -7.36 -4.35 -9.41
N GLU A 60 -7.68 -4.73 -10.66
CA GLU A 60 -7.55 -6.09 -11.17
C GLU A 60 -6.10 -6.45 -11.52
N SER A 61 -5.21 -5.46 -11.62
CA SER A 61 -3.81 -5.72 -11.95
C SER A 61 -3.16 -6.52 -10.84
N ASP A 62 -2.61 -7.64 -11.26
CA ASP A 62 -1.83 -8.48 -10.39
C ASP A 62 -0.50 -7.72 -9.99
N GLU A 63 0.15 -6.96 -10.87
CA GLU A 63 1.34 -6.17 -10.49
C GLU A 63 0.97 -4.69 -10.28
N ILE A 64 1.59 -4.02 -9.29
CA ILE A 64 1.59 -2.55 -9.25
C ILE A 64 2.20 -2.07 -10.57
N PRO A 65 1.49 -1.28 -11.37
CA PRO A 65 2.04 -0.79 -12.62
C PRO A 65 3.17 0.21 -12.35
N ASP A 66 4.14 0.30 -13.26
CA ASP A 66 5.21 1.31 -13.20
C ASP A 66 4.68 2.76 -13.17
N SER A 67 3.45 2.97 -13.63
CA SER A 67 2.80 4.28 -13.68
C SER A 67 1.28 4.18 -13.63
N PHE A 68 0.64 5.17 -13.02
CA PHE A 68 -0.82 5.33 -13.00
C PHE A 68 -1.18 6.80 -13.31
N ASP A 69 -2.07 7.03 -14.27
CA ASP A 69 -2.43 8.38 -14.75
C ASP A 69 -3.62 8.96 -13.97
N ALA A 70 -3.38 9.25 -12.69
CA ALA A 70 -4.40 9.83 -11.80
C ALA A 70 -4.88 11.20 -12.28
N ASP A 71 -4.03 11.98 -12.93
CA ASP A 71 -4.36 13.31 -13.48
C ASP A 71 -5.46 13.20 -14.55
N ASP A 72 -5.41 12.19 -15.41
CA ASP A 72 -6.42 11.99 -16.46
C ASP A 72 -7.78 11.58 -15.87
N ILE A 73 -7.78 10.76 -14.80
CA ILE A 73 -9.00 10.40 -14.06
C ILE A 73 -9.62 11.62 -13.38
N LYS A 74 -8.81 12.40 -12.66
CA LYS A 74 -9.26 13.64 -12.01
C LYS A 74 -9.82 14.64 -13.02
N ARG A 75 -9.15 14.80 -14.16
CA ARG A 75 -9.61 15.66 -15.26
C ARG A 75 -10.97 15.23 -15.81
N ARG A 76 -11.24 13.93 -15.96
CA ARG A 76 -12.56 13.42 -16.40
C ARG A 76 -13.62 13.64 -15.33
N ALA A 77 -13.29 13.44 -14.05
CA ALA A 77 -14.21 13.73 -12.95
C ALA A 77 -14.58 15.23 -12.88
N ASP A 78 -13.59 16.12 -13.02
CA ASP A 78 -13.82 17.58 -13.09
C ASP A 78 -14.73 17.95 -14.29
N LEU A 79 -14.50 17.32 -15.45
CA LEU A 79 -15.34 17.53 -16.63
C LEU A 79 -16.75 16.97 -16.43
N ALA A 80 -16.90 15.83 -15.75
CA ALA A 80 -18.20 15.28 -15.42
C ALA A 80 -18.98 16.23 -14.49
N GLU A 81 -18.32 16.82 -13.49
CA GLU A 81 -18.94 17.83 -12.62
C GLU A 81 -19.38 19.08 -13.40
N GLU A 82 -18.58 19.59 -14.36
CA GLU A 82 -19.00 20.69 -15.25
C GLU A 82 -20.27 20.33 -16.03
N LYS A 83 -20.40 19.08 -16.47
CA LYS A 83 -21.59 18.58 -17.18
C LYS A 83 -22.80 18.40 -16.27
N LEU A 84 -22.58 18.01 -15.02
CA LEU A 84 -23.62 17.94 -13.99
C LEU A 84 -24.14 19.33 -13.62
N ASP A 85 -23.27 20.35 -13.58
CA ASP A 85 -23.67 21.75 -13.41
C ASP A 85 -24.57 22.25 -14.55
N ASP A 86 -24.25 21.89 -15.80
CA ASP A 86 -25.10 22.20 -16.96
C ASP A 86 -26.46 21.49 -16.85
N ALA A 87 -26.44 20.18 -16.51
CA ALA A 87 -27.64 19.36 -16.35
C ALA A 87 -28.58 19.87 -15.24
N GLU A 88 -28.03 20.32 -14.10
CA GLU A 88 -28.80 20.85 -12.96
C GLU A 88 -29.72 22.01 -13.39
N THR A 89 -29.30 22.81 -14.37
CA THR A 89 -30.10 23.96 -14.84
C THR A 89 -31.30 23.58 -15.70
N THR A 90 -31.32 22.35 -16.22
CA THR A 90 -32.33 21.87 -17.18
C THR A 90 -33.17 20.72 -16.65
N LEU A 91 -32.65 19.95 -15.70
CA LEU A 91 -33.31 18.79 -15.09
C LEU A 91 -34.39 19.19 -14.07
N SER A 92 -35.30 18.26 -13.80
CA SER A 92 -36.40 18.48 -12.86
C SER A 92 -35.94 18.36 -11.41
N ASP A 93 -36.72 18.89 -10.45
CA ASP A 93 -36.43 18.74 -9.02
C ASP A 93 -36.34 17.25 -8.59
N GLU A 94 -37.03 16.33 -9.29
CA GLU A 94 -36.98 14.90 -9.03
C GLU A 94 -35.67 14.25 -9.52
N ASP A 95 -34.98 14.86 -10.49
CA ASP A 95 -33.72 14.35 -11.04
C ASP A 95 -32.49 14.89 -10.29
N GLN A 96 -32.66 15.86 -9.38
CA GLN A 96 -31.56 16.51 -8.67
C GLN A 96 -30.80 15.55 -7.75
N GLU A 97 -31.49 14.57 -7.15
CA GLU A 97 -30.85 13.57 -6.29
C GLU A 97 -29.85 12.69 -7.08
N TYR A 98 -30.13 12.40 -8.34
CA TYR A 98 -29.20 11.69 -9.22
C TYR A 98 -27.99 12.53 -9.62
N VAL A 99 -28.18 13.83 -9.84
CA VAL A 99 -27.09 14.77 -10.10
C VAL A 99 -26.16 14.87 -8.88
N GLU A 100 -26.72 14.99 -7.69
CA GLU A 100 -25.96 15.01 -6.43
C GLU A 100 -25.21 13.69 -6.23
N ASN A 101 -25.85 12.54 -6.46
CA ASN A 101 -25.17 11.24 -6.34
C ASN A 101 -24.02 11.08 -7.34
N ALA A 102 -24.20 11.54 -8.59
CA ALA A 102 -23.15 11.51 -9.61
C ALA A 102 -21.95 12.40 -9.22
N ARG A 103 -22.18 13.52 -8.52
CA ARG A 103 -21.10 14.35 -7.95
C ARG A 103 -20.36 13.61 -6.84
N SER A 104 -21.06 12.86 -5.97
CA SER A 104 -20.41 12.01 -4.97
C SER A 104 -19.53 10.93 -5.61
N ILE A 105 -20.00 10.30 -6.69
CA ILE A 105 -19.19 9.33 -7.46
C ILE A 105 -17.95 10.00 -8.07
N ALA A 106 -18.09 11.19 -8.67
CA ALA A 106 -16.96 11.95 -9.19
C ALA A 106 -15.91 12.26 -8.11
N ALA A 107 -16.38 12.67 -6.92
CA ALA A 107 -15.51 12.91 -5.77
C ALA A 107 -14.77 11.65 -5.33
N TYR A 108 -15.48 10.53 -5.17
CA TYR A 108 -14.89 9.23 -4.86
C TYR A 108 -13.81 8.82 -5.87
N GLN A 109 -14.07 8.95 -7.17
CA GLN A 109 -13.09 8.60 -8.20
C GLN A 109 -11.84 9.48 -8.17
N ARG A 110 -11.96 10.77 -7.79
CA ARG A 110 -10.80 11.66 -7.59
C ARG A 110 -9.93 11.19 -6.43
N GLU A 111 -10.54 10.82 -5.30
CA GLU A 111 -9.81 10.32 -4.13
C GLU A 111 -9.19 8.95 -4.40
N ALA A 112 -9.91 8.05 -5.08
CA ALA A 112 -9.41 6.73 -5.45
C ALA A 112 -8.22 6.82 -6.44
N ALA A 113 -8.26 7.80 -7.35
CA ALA A 113 -7.15 8.05 -8.25
C ALA A 113 -5.89 8.55 -7.50
N GLU A 114 -6.05 9.42 -6.51
CA GLU A 114 -4.90 9.85 -5.70
C GLU A 114 -4.34 8.69 -4.86
N TYR A 115 -5.22 7.87 -4.27
CA TYR A 115 -4.82 6.66 -3.56
C TYR A 115 -3.97 5.74 -4.45
N GLY A 116 -4.44 5.45 -5.68
CA GLY A 116 -3.71 4.63 -6.65
C GLY A 116 -2.35 5.21 -7.04
N ALA A 117 -2.26 6.54 -7.20
CA ALA A 117 -0.99 7.22 -7.50
C ALA A 117 0.02 7.07 -6.36
N LEU A 118 -0.40 7.32 -5.12
CA LEU A 118 0.47 7.16 -3.94
C LEU A 118 0.95 5.71 -3.80
N PHE A 119 0.09 4.74 -4.11
CA PHE A 119 0.47 3.33 -4.05
C PHE A 119 1.53 2.95 -5.10
N VAL A 120 1.46 3.52 -6.31
CA VAL A 120 2.52 3.38 -7.32
C VAL A 120 3.82 4.03 -6.87
N GLU A 121 3.77 5.21 -6.27
CA GLU A 121 4.95 5.87 -5.69
C GLU A 121 5.60 5.02 -4.59
N PHE A 122 4.78 4.45 -3.71
CA PHE A 122 5.25 3.52 -2.67
C PHE A 122 5.89 2.26 -3.24
N GLY A 123 5.30 1.66 -4.28
CA GLY A 123 5.90 0.52 -5.00
C GLY A 123 7.29 0.85 -5.56
N ASN A 124 7.43 2.00 -6.21
CA ASN A 124 8.71 2.49 -6.75
C ASN A 124 9.75 2.79 -5.64
N CYS A 125 9.30 3.27 -4.48
CA CYS A 125 10.14 3.46 -3.30
C CYS A 125 10.74 2.12 -2.84
N PHE A 126 9.91 1.08 -2.72
CA PHE A 126 10.38 -0.25 -2.35
C PHE A 126 11.33 -0.89 -3.36
N ASP A 127 11.12 -0.67 -4.65
CA ASP A 127 12.06 -1.13 -5.69
C ASP A 127 13.43 -0.44 -5.57
N THR A 128 13.44 0.82 -5.13
CA THR A 128 14.68 1.56 -4.86
C THR A 128 15.39 1.04 -3.60
N VAL A 129 14.63 0.74 -2.54
CA VAL A 129 15.14 0.06 -1.33
C VAL A 129 15.78 -1.28 -1.70
N ASP A 130 15.10 -2.15 -2.46
CA ASP A 130 15.62 -3.44 -2.90
C ASP A 130 16.92 -3.30 -3.70
N ALA A 131 16.97 -2.31 -4.61
CA ALA A 131 18.17 -2.01 -5.38
C ALA A 131 19.35 -1.58 -4.48
N TYR A 132 19.10 -0.83 -3.41
CA TYR A 132 20.13 -0.45 -2.44
C TYR A 132 20.57 -1.63 -1.57
N VAL A 133 19.65 -2.46 -1.09
CA VAL A 133 19.95 -3.69 -0.34
C VAL A 133 20.81 -4.63 -1.16
N THR A 134 20.43 -4.89 -2.41
CA THR A 134 21.19 -5.72 -3.37
C THR A 134 22.60 -5.17 -3.63
N ALA A 135 22.76 -3.84 -3.57
CA ALA A 135 24.05 -3.18 -3.73
C ALA A 135 24.85 -3.05 -2.41
N GLU A 136 24.38 -3.67 -1.31
CA GLU A 136 24.96 -3.59 0.03
C GLU A 136 25.06 -2.13 0.56
N ARG A 137 24.16 -1.26 0.11
CA ARG A 137 24.09 0.17 0.49
C ARG A 137 23.04 0.39 1.57
N PHE A 138 23.17 -0.30 2.70
CA PHE A 138 22.16 -0.34 3.78
C PHE A 138 21.77 1.04 4.34
N GLU A 139 22.72 1.97 4.49
CA GLU A 139 22.42 3.34 4.95
C GLU A 139 21.50 4.07 3.96
N ALA A 140 21.74 3.94 2.65
CA ALA A 140 20.89 4.56 1.63
C ALA A 140 19.53 3.86 1.51
N ALA A 141 19.48 2.55 1.73
CA ALA A 141 18.22 1.81 1.81
C ALA A 141 17.39 2.26 3.02
N ASN A 142 18.03 2.57 4.13
CA ASN A 142 17.35 3.07 5.33
C ASN A 142 16.79 4.48 5.12
N ASP A 143 17.57 5.37 4.53
CA ASP A 143 17.11 6.72 4.17
C ASP A 143 15.88 6.65 3.22
N GLU A 144 15.86 5.70 2.28
CA GLU A 144 14.74 5.49 1.37
C GLU A 144 13.52 4.85 2.09
N LEU A 145 13.74 3.98 3.08
CA LEU A 145 12.65 3.41 3.89
C LEU A 145 11.91 4.48 4.69
N ASP A 146 12.59 5.52 5.18
CA ASP A 146 11.93 6.68 5.80
C ASP A 146 10.97 7.36 4.80
N GLU A 147 11.39 7.52 3.52
CA GLU A 147 10.52 8.05 2.47
C GLU A 147 9.33 7.11 2.19
N CYS A 148 9.55 5.79 2.22
CA CYS A 148 8.46 4.81 2.05
C CYS A 148 7.44 4.85 3.21
N GLN A 149 7.89 5.12 4.44
CA GLN A 149 7.00 5.29 5.59
C GLN A 149 6.16 6.56 5.48
N ASP A 150 6.78 7.68 5.10
CA ASP A 150 6.05 8.92 4.83
C ASP A 150 4.99 8.71 3.72
N LEU A 151 5.26 7.87 2.73
CA LEU A 151 4.29 7.48 1.70
C LEU A 151 3.16 6.60 2.26
N LEU A 152 3.43 5.65 3.16
CA LEU A 152 2.38 4.84 3.80
C LEU A 152 1.42 5.69 4.64
N GLU A 153 1.95 6.66 5.40
CA GLU A 153 1.12 7.60 6.14
C GLU A 153 0.19 8.38 5.20
N GLN A 154 0.72 8.84 4.06
CA GLN A 154 -0.08 9.52 3.03
C GLN A 154 -1.13 8.59 2.40
N ILE A 155 -0.78 7.32 2.13
CA ILE A 155 -1.72 6.32 1.60
C ILE A 155 -2.85 6.08 2.60
N ARG A 156 -2.57 6.00 3.90
CA ARG A 156 -3.60 5.87 4.94
C ARG A 156 -4.51 7.09 4.98
N ASP A 157 -3.94 8.30 5.04
CA ASP A 157 -4.72 9.55 5.02
C ASP A 157 -5.63 9.61 3.78
N GLN A 158 -5.12 9.13 2.64
CA GLN A 158 -5.87 9.09 1.40
C GLN A 158 -6.93 7.99 1.38
N LEU A 159 -6.69 6.83 2.00
CA LEU A 159 -7.72 5.80 2.18
C LEU A 159 -8.89 6.32 3.04
N GLU A 160 -8.62 7.06 4.11
CA GLU A 160 -9.66 7.72 4.90
C GLU A 160 -10.46 8.72 4.06
N ALA A 161 -9.81 9.44 3.14
CA ALA A 161 -10.48 10.32 2.18
C ALA A 161 -11.36 9.54 1.19
N VAL A 162 -10.88 8.39 0.69
CA VAL A 162 -11.66 7.48 -0.16
C VAL A 162 -12.89 6.94 0.57
N GLU A 163 -12.72 6.45 1.80
CA GLU A 163 -13.83 5.98 2.65
C GLU A 163 -14.86 7.08 2.91
N SER A 164 -14.40 8.29 3.23
CA SER A 164 -15.28 9.43 3.44
C SER A 164 -16.05 9.76 2.18
N ALA A 165 -15.39 9.82 1.01
CA ALA A 165 -16.05 10.12 -0.26
C ALA A 165 -17.01 9.00 -0.69
N HIS A 166 -16.66 7.74 -0.43
CA HIS A 166 -17.52 6.59 -0.65
C HIS A 166 -18.81 6.71 0.15
N SER A 167 -18.73 7.06 1.44
CA SER A 167 -19.89 7.15 2.34
C SER A 167 -20.94 8.21 1.96
N GLU A 168 -20.58 9.17 1.09
CA GLU A 168 -21.47 10.22 0.58
C GLU A 168 -22.26 9.80 -0.68
N ILE A 169 -21.99 8.60 -1.22
CA ILE A 169 -22.75 8.04 -2.33
C ILE A 169 -24.02 7.37 -1.79
N ASP A 170 -25.16 7.63 -2.42
CA ASP A 170 -26.43 6.99 -2.09
C ASP A 170 -26.60 5.70 -2.90
N PRO A 171 -26.53 4.51 -2.26
CA PRO A 171 -26.68 3.22 -2.95
C PRO A 171 -28.10 2.96 -3.47
N GLU A 172 -29.13 3.66 -2.98
CA GLU A 172 -30.49 3.53 -3.51
C GLU A 172 -30.63 4.20 -4.89
N LEU A 173 -29.74 5.16 -5.18
CA LEU A 173 -29.63 5.87 -6.43
C LEU A 173 -28.59 5.25 -7.36
N ILE A 174 -28.31 3.95 -7.25
CA ILE A 174 -27.41 3.20 -8.14
C ILE A 174 -28.23 2.09 -8.83
N GLU A 175 -27.81 1.62 -10.00
CA GLU A 175 -28.46 0.46 -10.63
C GLU A 175 -28.45 -0.77 -9.71
N ASP A 176 -29.50 -1.58 -9.77
CA ASP A 176 -29.64 -2.76 -8.91
C ASP A 176 -28.47 -3.75 -9.06
N ASP A 177 -27.93 -3.92 -10.28
CA ASP A 177 -26.78 -4.81 -10.54
C ASP A 177 -25.51 -4.30 -9.85
N SER A 178 -25.43 -2.99 -9.66
CA SER A 178 -24.26 -2.24 -9.21
C SER A 178 -24.27 -1.89 -7.73
N ARG A 179 -25.47 -1.88 -7.14
CA ARG A 179 -25.63 -1.74 -5.69
C ARG A 179 -24.96 -2.88 -4.92
N LEU A 180 -25.02 -4.11 -5.43
CA LEU A 180 -24.33 -5.24 -4.78
C LEU A 180 -22.81 -5.04 -4.75
N GLU A 181 -22.30 -4.35 -5.74
CA GLU A 181 -20.87 -4.11 -5.93
C GLU A 181 -20.40 -2.95 -5.05
N TYR A 182 -21.23 -1.90 -4.95
CA TYR A 182 -21.11 -0.87 -3.92
C TYR A 182 -21.07 -1.44 -2.50
N GLU A 183 -21.98 -2.35 -2.15
CA GLU A 183 -22.04 -2.97 -0.82
C GLU A 183 -20.79 -3.81 -0.50
N GLN A 184 -20.09 -4.34 -1.52
CA GLN A 184 -18.83 -5.06 -1.33
C GLN A 184 -17.64 -4.11 -1.11
N LEU A 185 -17.72 -2.87 -1.61
CA LEU A 185 -16.64 -1.90 -1.53
C LEU A 185 -16.32 -1.49 -0.08
N ASP A 186 -17.33 -1.43 0.81
CA ASP A 186 -17.11 -1.20 2.25
C ASP A 186 -16.23 -2.29 2.88
N ASP A 187 -16.50 -3.56 2.56
CA ASP A 187 -15.71 -4.70 3.03
C ASP A 187 -14.28 -4.64 2.44
N ASP A 188 -14.15 -4.28 1.16
CA ASP A 188 -12.86 -4.16 0.48
C ASP A 188 -12.01 -3.00 1.03
N LEU A 189 -12.62 -1.85 1.35
CA LEU A 189 -11.92 -0.71 1.98
C LEU A 189 -11.43 -1.08 3.38
N GLN A 190 -12.24 -1.82 4.16
CA GLN A 190 -11.80 -2.33 5.45
C GLN A 190 -10.59 -3.28 5.30
N ILE A 191 -10.65 -4.19 4.32
CA ILE A 191 -9.52 -5.09 4.02
C ILE A 191 -8.27 -4.28 3.66
N LEU A 192 -8.38 -3.25 2.82
CA LEU A 192 -7.27 -2.36 2.47
C LEU A 192 -6.68 -1.68 3.71
N GLY A 193 -7.52 -1.24 4.65
CA GLY A 193 -7.06 -0.68 5.92
C GLY A 193 -6.24 -1.68 6.75
N ASP A 194 -6.74 -2.91 6.89
CA ASP A 194 -6.04 -3.99 7.60
C ASP A 194 -4.71 -4.36 6.90
N GLU A 195 -4.68 -4.30 5.55
CA GLU A 195 -3.46 -4.51 4.76
C GLU A 195 -2.42 -3.41 4.99
N LEU A 196 -2.83 -2.14 5.01
CA LEU A 196 -1.94 -1.01 5.29
C LEU A 196 -1.35 -1.10 6.71
N ASP A 197 -2.15 -1.48 7.70
CA ASP A 197 -1.67 -1.71 9.07
C ASP A 197 -0.60 -2.81 9.13
N ALA A 198 -0.78 -3.89 8.36
CA ALA A 198 0.21 -4.96 8.26
C ALA A 198 1.47 -4.50 7.52
N MET A 199 1.31 -3.73 6.44
CA MET A 199 2.42 -3.16 5.66
C MET A 199 3.27 -2.23 6.50
N GLU A 200 2.67 -1.30 7.25
CA GLU A 200 3.41 -0.38 8.13
C GLU A 200 4.25 -1.10 9.17
N ARG A 201 3.67 -2.10 9.86
CA ARG A 201 4.42 -2.92 10.81
C ARG A 201 5.55 -3.69 10.14
N PHE A 202 5.33 -4.15 8.90
CA PHE A 202 6.35 -4.85 8.15
C PHE A 202 7.51 -3.91 7.78
N VAL A 203 7.19 -2.69 7.32
CA VAL A 203 8.18 -1.66 7.00
C VAL A 203 8.97 -1.26 8.26
N ASP A 204 8.30 -1.07 9.40
CA ASP A 204 8.95 -0.78 10.69
C ASP A 204 9.91 -1.92 11.11
N GLY A 205 9.44 -3.17 11.08
CA GLY A 205 10.29 -4.33 11.37
C GLY A 205 11.47 -4.47 10.40
N PHE A 206 11.26 -4.14 9.12
CA PHE A 206 12.32 -4.16 8.12
C PHE A 206 13.33 -3.01 8.30
N GLN A 207 12.87 -1.82 8.68
CA GLN A 207 13.75 -0.70 9.02
C GLN A 207 14.65 -1.03 10.22
N GLN A 208 14.07 -1.62 11.29
CA GLN A 208 14.82 -2.08 12.46
C GLN A 208 15.89 -3.13 12.06
N PHE A 209 15.55 -4.04 11.14
CA PHE A 209 16.51 -4.98 10.58
C PHE A 209 17.67 -4.26 9.86
N MET A 210 17.34 -3.25 9.04
CA MET A 210 18.30 -2.47 8.26
C MET A 210 19.23 -1.64 9.14
N ASP A 211 18.71 -1.02 10.20
CA ASP A 211 19.50 -0.37 11.25
C ASP A 211 20.52 -1.34 11.88
N GLY A 212 20.05 -2.55 12.22
CA GLY A 212 20.91 -3.63 12.71
C GLY A 212 22.02 -3.98 11.71
N ALA A 213 21.68 -4.15 10.44
CA ALA A 213 22.63 -4.49 9.38
C ALA A 213 23.74 -3.44 9.24
N VAL A 214 23.39 -2.13 9.19
CA VAL A 214 24.37 -1.03 9.14
C VAL A 214 25.36 -1.13 10.30
N VAL A 215 24.85 -1.38 11.52
CA VAL A 215 25.68 -1.47 12.72
C VAL A 215 26.56 -2.72 12.72
N VAL A 216 26.08 -3.87 12.23
CA VAL A 216 26.89 -5.10 12.08
C VAL A 216 28.06 -4.90 11.13
N PHE A 217 27.86 -4.24 9.99
CA PHE A 217 28.96 -4.00 9.05
C PHE A 217 30.04 -3.09 9.65
N ASP A 218 29.67 -2.04 10.40
CA ASP A 218 30.66 -1.26 11.18
C ASP A 218 31.34 -2.15 12.23
N ALA A 219 30.60 -3.02 12.92
CA ALA A 219 31.17 -3.93 13.92
C ALA A 219 32.25 -4.86 13.33
N PHE A 220 31.99 -5.44 12.14
CA PHE A 220 32.97 -6.24 11.42
C PHE A 220 34.21 -5.43 11.01
N GLU A 221 34.03 -4.20 10.51
CA GLU A 221 35.16 -3.32 10.20
C GLU A 221 36.00 -3.02 11.46
N GLN A 222 35.36 -2.74 12.61
CA GLN A 222 36.09 -2.53 13.87
C GLN A 222 36.81 -3.80 14.32
N TYR A 223 36.18 -4.97 14.16
CA TYR A 223 36.77 -6.26 14.52
C TYR A 223 38.03 -6.55 13.69
N ASP A 224 37.98 -6.32 12.38
CA ASP A 224 39.10 -6.49 11.45
C ASP A 224 40.26 -5.53 11.73
N ASN A 225 39.96 -4.34 12.24
CA ASN A 225 40.95 -3.36 12.69
C ASN A 225 41.52 -3.65 14.09
N GLU A 226 41.24 -4.83 14.66
CA GLU A 226 41.63 -5.26 16.02
C GLU A 226 41.06 -4.36 17.14
N ALA A 227 40.03 -3.55 16.84
CA ALA A 227 39.34 -2.68 17.78
C ALA A 227 38.22 -3.44 18.52
N TYR A 228 38.57 -4.57 19.14
CA TYR A 228 37.61 -5.55 19.65
C TYR A 228 36.61 -5.03 20.70
N GLU A 229 37.03 -4.13 21.59
CA GLU A 229 36.09 -3.53 22.57
C GLU A 229 35.04 -2.66 21.87
N THR A 230 35.40 -1.98 20.79
CA THR A 230 34.45 -1.20 19.98
C THR A 230 33.56 -2.13 19.16
N ALA A 231 34.13 -3.16 18.55
CA ALA A 231 33.37 -4.17 17.81
C ALA A 231 32.32 -4.86 18.69
N GLU A 232 32.67 -5.25 19.92
CA GLU A 232 31.74 -5.84 20.88
C GLU A 232 30.54 -4.93 21.14
N THR A 233 30.77 -3.65 21.43
CA THR A 233 29.69 -2.69 21.68
C THR A 233 28.80 -2.50 20.45
N ARG A 234 29.38 -2.52 19.25
CA ARG A 234 28.62 -2.43 17.99
C ARG A 234 27.78 -3.68 17.75
N PHE A 235 28.33 -4.88 17.90
CA PHE A 235 27.56 -6.12 17.79
C PHE A 235 26.39 -6.15 18.80
N ARG A 236 26.60 -5.70 20.05
CA ARG A 236 25.51 -5.57 21.03
C ARG A 236 24.44 -4.54 20.66
N THR A 237 24.84 -3.47 19.96
CA THR A 237 23.88 -2.48 19.46
C THR A 237 23.06 -3.06 18.31
N ALA A 238 23.71 -3.76 17.37
CA ALA A 238 23.01 -4.48 16.31
C ALA A 238 22.07 -5.57 16.83
N GLU A 239 22.51 -6.34 17.83
CA GLU A 239 21.68 -7.33 18.54
C GLU A 239 20.36 -6.70 19.02
N GLY A 240 20.40 -5.50 19.61
CA GLY A 240 19.18 -4.80 20.04
C GLY A 240 18.24 -4.41 18.88
N HIS A 241 18.79 -3.96 17.74
CA HIS A 241 17.97 -3.63 16.57
C HIS A 241 17.32 -4.89 15.95
N PHE A 242 18.03 -6.01 15.90
CA PHE A 242 17.46 -7.26 15.42
C PHE A 242 16.45 -7.88 16.40
N GLU A 243 16.61 -7.67 17.71
CA GLU A 243 15.61 -8.03 18.72
C GLU A 243 14.31 -7.25 18.48
N GLU A 244 14.39 -5.94 18.28
CA GLU A 244 13.21 -5.11 17.94
C GLU A 244 12.53 -5.58 16.64
N SER A 245 13.32 -5.85 15.60
CA SER A 245 12.83 -6.37 14.32
C SER A 245 12.14 -7.74 14.46
N GLU A 246 12.76 -8.67 15.19
CA GLU A 246 12.21 -10.00 15.48
C GLU A 246 10.90 -9.90 16.24
N GLU A 247 10.83 -9.09 17.31
CA GLU A 247 9.60 -8.88 18.07
C GLU A 247 8.47 -8.32 17.19
N THR A 248 8.76 -7.34 16.34
CA THR A 248 7.78 -6.71 15.43
C THR A 248 7.26 -7.72 14.41
N LEU A 249 8.15 -8.48 13.76
CA LEU A 249 7.78 -9.47 12.75
C LEU A 249 7.08 -10.69 13.35
N ALA A 250 7.45 -11.10 14.57
CA ALA A 250 6.78 -12.17 15.30
C ALA A 250 5.32 -11.81 15.62
N LEU A 251 5.04 -10.54 15.93
CA LEU A 251 3.66 -10.06 16.12
C LEU A 251 2.86 -10.18 14.83
N LEU A 252 3.43 -9.79 13.69
CA LEU A 252 2.79 -9.96 12.38
C LEU A 252 2.59 -11.42 12.01
N GLU A 253 3.55 -12.30 12.26
CA GLU A 253 3.39 -13.73 11.97
C GLU A 253 2.24 -14.35 12.79
N ALA A 254 2.12 -13.95 14.05
CA ALA A 254 1.11 -14.46 14.97
C ALA A 254 -0.30 -13.87 14.75
N ASP A 255 -0.39 -12.74 14.05
CA ASP A 255 -1.65 -12.05 13.77
C ASP A 255 -2.48 -12.84 12.72
N PRO A 256 -3.67 -13.36 13.08
CA PRO A 256 -4.51 -14.10 12.15
C PRO A 256 -4.97 -13.24 10.96
N ASP A 257 -5.02 -11.93 11.16
CA ASP A 257 -5.53 -10.95 10.21
C ASP A 257 -4.42 -10.44 9.28
N THR A 258 -3.15 -10.83 9.51
CA THR A 258 -2.06 -10.59 8.55
C THR A 258 -2.46 -11.13 7.17
N PRO A 259 -2.40 -10.30 6.12
CA PRO A 259 -2.85 -10.71 4.80
C PRO A 259 -2.01 -11.89 4.28
N GLN A 260 -2.66 -12.83 3.60
CA GLN A 260 -2.04 -14.11 3.22
C GLN A 260 -0.82 -13.93 2.32
N GLN A 261 -0.83 -12.88 1.50
CA GLN A 261 0.27 -12.50 0.62
C GLN A 261 1.54 -12.11 1.39
N PHE A 262 1.42 -11.53 2.60
CA PHE A 262 2.58 -11.14 3.41
C PHE A 262 3.13 -12.28 4.25
N LYS A 263 2.35 -13.34 4.54
CA LYS A 263 2.76 -14.36 5.51
C LYS A 263 4.09 -15.05 5.18
N SER A 264 4.33 -15.36 3.91
CA SER A 264 5.59 -16.00 3.52
C SER A 264 6.78 -15.07 3.77
N ASP A 265 6.64 -13.81 3.38
CA ASP A 265 7.70 -12.81 3.50
C ASP A 265 7.94 -12.49 5.00
N VAL A 266 6.88 -12.30 5.79
CA VAL A 266 6.96 -12.10 7.25
C VAL A 266 7.69 -13.27 7.92
N ILE A 267 7.36 -14.52 7.59
CA ILE A 267 8.04 -15.70 8.16
C ILE A 267 9.53 -15.73 7.79
N GLU A 268 9.85 -15.42 6.54
CA GLU A 268 11.25 -15.39 6.05
C GLU A 268 12.06 -14.29 6.73
N PHE A 269 11.50 -13.08 6.82
CA PHE A 269 12.13 -11.95 7.49
C PHE A 269 12.23 -12.15 9.00
N HIS A 270 11.21 -12.75 9.64
CA HIS A 270 11.26 -13.09 11.06
C HIS A 270 12.39 -14.10 11.35
N CYS A 271 12.52 -15.17 10.54
CA CYS A 271 13.63 -16.12 10.67
C CYS A 271 14.98 -15.40 10.53
N SER A 272 15.09 -14.52 9.52
CA SER A 272 16.31 -13.75 9.27
C SER A 272 16.65 -12.84 10.46
N ALA A 273 15.69 -12.07 10.98
CA ALA A 273 15.88 -11.22 12.16
C ALA A 273 16.35 -12.02 13.38
N GLU A 274 15.72 -13.17 13.67
CA GLU A 274 16.15 -14.08 14.75
C GLU A 274 17.58 -14.59 14.55
N ALA A 275 17.94 -14.99 13.33
CA ALA A 275 19.28 -15.46 12.98
C ALA A 275 20.34 -14.36 13.18
N PHE A 276 20.05 -13.13 12.74
CA PHE A 276 20.93 -11.98 12.89
C PHE A 276 21.06 -11.50 14.34
N TYR A 277 19.98 -11.57 15.12
CA TYR A 277 19.98 -11.33 16.56
C TYR A 277 20.96 -12.28 17.27
N GLU A 278 20.80 -13.60 17.06
CA GLU A 278 21.67 -14.60 17.67
C GLU A 278 23.13 -14.46 17.21
N ALA A 279 23.34 -14.26 15.90
CA ALA A 279 24.67 -14.12 15.32
C ALA A 279 25.41 -12.90 15.92
N SER A 280 24.72 -11.77 16.06
CA SER A 280 25.26 -10.56 16.68
C SER A 280 25.70 -10.81 18.13
N GLY A 281 24.91 -11.55 18.90
CA GLY A 281 25.28 -11.99 20.25
C GLY A 281 26.56 -12.84 20.27
N TYR A 282 26.68 -13.81 19.36
CA TYR A 282 27.90 -14.63 19.25
C TYR A 282 29.12 -13.80 18.79
N PHE A 283 28.97 -12.88 17.84
CA PHE A 283 30.07 -12.04 17.39
C PHE A 283 30.54 -11.06 18.48
N ALA A 284 29.63 -10.56 19.34
CA ALA A 284 30.02 -9.79 20.52
C ALA A 284 30.88 -10.61 21.51
N GLU A 285 30.52 -11.88 21.74
CA GLU A 285 31.31 -12.80 22.57
C GLU A 285 32.67 -13.13 21.93
N SER A 286 32.70 -13.25 20.59
CA SER A 286 33.93 -13.41 19.82
C SER A 286 34.88 -12.23 20.01
N ALA A 287 34.37 -11.01 19.86
CA ALA A 287 35.11 -9.77 20.08
C ALA A 287 35.65 -9.69 21.52
N THR A 288 34.83 -10.06 22.52
CA THR A 288 35.26 -10.14 23.92
C THR A 288 36.41 -11.14 24.11
N ALA A 289 36.33 -12.32 23.50
CA ALA A 289 37.39 -13.34 23.59
C ALA A 289 38.68 -12.87 22.90
N ALA A 290 38.57 -12.22 21.74
CA ALA A 290 39.70 -11.66 20.99
C ALA A 290 40.41 -10.53 21.77
N ALA A 291 39.65 -9.62 22.40
CA ALA A 291 40.20 -8.59 23.30
C ALA A 291 41.04 -9.19 24.44
N ASN A 292 40.62 -10.34 24.95
CA ASN A 292 41.32 -11.11 25.98
C ASN A 292 42.44 -12.04 25.43
N ARG A 293 42.71 -11.99 24.12
CA ARG A 293 43.68 -12.83 23.39
C ARG A 293 43.39 -14.33 23.50
N ASN A 294 42.12 -14.69 23.65
CA ASN A 294 41.65 -16.06 23.70
C ASN A 294 41.12 -16.48 22.32
N TRP A 295 42.04 -16.66 21.38
CA TRP A 295 41.73 -16.90 19.97
C TRP A 295 40.91 -18.17 19.73
N ASP A 296 41.13 -19.23 20.51
CA ASP A 296 40.37 -20.49 20.37
C ASP A 296 38.87 -20.26 20.67
N ARG A 297 38.54 -19.39 21.64
CA ARG A 297 37.14 -19.03 21.92
C ARG A 297 36.58 -18.03 20.92
N ALA A 298 37.39 -17.08 20.48
CA ALA A 298 36.96 -16.12 19.46
C ALA A 298 36.55 -16.87 18.17
N ASP A 299 37.38 -17.82 17.72
CA ASP A 299 37.09 -18.67 16.56
C ASP A 299 35.84 -19.53 16.77
N GLN A 300 35.66 -20.12 17.96
CA GLN A 300 34.45 -20.87 18.28
C GLN A 300 33.19 -19.99 18.18
N TYR A 301 33.19 -18.81 18.81
CA TYR A 301 32.02 -17.93 18.79
C TYR A 301 31.75 -17.36 17.39
N ALA A 302 32.80 -17.06 16.60
CA ALA A 302 32.61 -16.65 15.22
C ALA A 302 31.92 -17.75 14.39
N GLN A 303 32.33 -19.01 14.54
CA GLN A 303 31.68 -20.14 13.86
C GLN A 303 30.24 -20.36 14.33
N GLU A 304 29.95 -20.14 15.61
CA GLU A 304 28.57 -20.19 16.15
C GLU A 304 27.72 -19.05 15.57
N GLY A 305 28.28 -17.86 15.38
CA GLY A 305 27.62 -16.73 14.71
C GLY A 305 27.34 -16.98 13.22
N GLU A 306 28.33 -17.50 12.47
CA GLU A 306 28.15 -17.91 11.07
C GLU A 306 27.08 -18.99 10.95
N ALA A 307 27.09 -20.00 11.82
CA ALA A 307 26.09 -21.06 11.82
C ALA A 307 24.67 -20.57 12.18
N ALA A 308 24.55 -19.48 12.92
CA ALA A 308 23.25 -18.85 13.20
C ALA A 308 22.68 -18.18 11.95
N LEU A 309 23.51 -17.46 11.18
CA LEU A 309 23.11 -16.82 9.91
C LEU A 309 22.65 -17.84 8.86
N ASP A 310 23.35 -18.98 8.76
CA ASP A 310 23.03 -20.04 7.78
C ASP A 310 21.73 -20.82 8.11
N ARG A 311 21.05 -20.52 9.22
CA ARG A 311 19.89 -21.32 9.68
C ARG A 311 18.66 -21.17 8.77
N CYS A 312 18.51 -20.01 8.14
CA CYS A 312 17.32 -19.62 7.39
C CYS A 312 17.49 -19.72 5.86
N GLU A 313 18.64 -20.21 5.38
CA GLU A 313 18.91 -20.55 3.96
C GLU A 313 18.35 -21.93 3.54
#